data_AF-A0A7T8KAC7-F1
#
_entry.id   AF-A0A7T8KAC7-F1
#
_cell.length_a   1.000
_cell.length_b   1.000
_cell.length_c   1.000
_cell.angle_alpha   90.00
_cell.angle_beta   90.00
_cell.angle_gamma   90.00
#
_symmetry.space_group_name_H-M   'P 1'
#
loop_
_entity.id
_entity.type
_entity.pdbx_description
1 polymer ?
#
loop_
_entity_poly.entity_id
_entity_poly.type
_entity_poly.pdbx_seq_one_letter_code
_entity_poly.pdbx_strand_id
1 'polypeptide(L)'
;MIVTLVKTDLAMRSNAKLRPDLMSSDVQTVWIELTLPTYSVLVGGVYREWNSSEPGSVLTERDRLDVILDQAKSATGTSKRVLIIGDFNLDTLRHNDRSYSRRSFLQILSDGMKDASLDYATTKATWKSY
;
A
#
# COMPACT_ATOMS: atom_id res chain seq x y z
N MET A 1 -3.78 -7.86 10.77
CA MET A 1 -5.10 -7.22 10.52
C MET A 1 -4.90 -5.72 10.46
N ILE A 2 -5.30 -5.07 9.36
CA ILE A 2 -5.32 -3.60 9.28
C ILE A 2 -6.67 -3.09 9.74
N VAL A 3 -6.67 -2.07 10.59
CA VAL A 3 -7.89 -1.38 11.05
C VAL A 3 -8.00 -0.04 10.34
N THR A 4 -9.17 0.25 9.79
CA THR A 4 -9.50 1.57 9.22
C THR A 4 -10.45 2.30 10.15
N LEU A 5 -10.06 3.51 10.56
CA LEU A 5 -10.89 4.38 11.38
C LEU A 5 -11.23 5.63 10.59
N VAL A 6 -12.53 5.95 10.50
CA VAL A 6 -13.02 7.16 9.84
C VAL A 6 -13.81 7.95 10.88
N LYS A 7 -13.50 9.23 11.04
CA LYS A 7 -14.27 10.13 11.92
C LYS A 7 -15.74 10.11 11.50
N THR A 8 -16.67 9.98 12.43
CA THR A 8 -18.11 9.80 12.14
C THR A 8 -18.67 10.84 11.17
N ASP A 9 -18.36 12.12 11.38
CA ASP A 9 -18.80 13.20 10.48
C ASP A 9 -18.25 13.04 9.06
N LEU A 10 -16.99 12.61 8.92
CA LEU A 10 -16.41 12.30 7.61
C LEU A 10 -17.13 11.10 6.99
N ALA A 11 -17.34 10.01 7.73
CA ALA A 11 -18.05 8.84 7.22
C ALA A 11 -19.45 9.17 6.69
N MET A 12 -20.19 10.02 7.41
CA MET A 12 -21.53 10.49 6.99
C MET A 12 -21.48 11.41 5.76
N ARG A 13 -20.54 12.36 5.72
CA ARG A 13 -20.45 13.36 4.64
C ARG A 13 -19.79 12.85 3.38
N SER A 14 -18.83 11.92 3.51
CA SER A 14 -18.01 11.44 2.41
C SER A 14 -18.35 10.03 1.96
N ASN A 15 -19.51 9.49 2.36
CA ASN A 15 -19.97 8.15 2.00
C ASN A 15 -18.84 7.11 2.04
N ALA A 16 -18.13 7.04 3.17
CA ALA A 16 -16.89 6.28 3.27
C ALA A 16 -17.17 4.78 3.07
N LYS A 17 -16.57 4.18 2.03
CA LYS A 17 -16.85 2.81 1.59
C LYS A 17 -15.59 1.99 1.47
N LEU A 18 -15.58 0.81 2.08
CA LEU A 18 -14.54 -0.18 1.81
C LEU A 18 -14.62 -0.65 0.35
N ARG A 19 -13.46 -0.91 -0.25
CA ARG A 19 -13.30 -1.42 -1.62
C ARG A 19 -12.73 -2.84 -1.59
N PRO A 20 -13.51 -3.85 -1.16
CA PRO A 20 -13.04 -5.22 -1.06
C PRO A 20 -12.68 -5.82 -2.42
N ASP A 21 -13.22 -5.26 -3.51
CA ASP A 21 -12.86 -5.60 -4.89
C ASP A 21 -11.38 -5.30 -5.22
N LEU A 22 -10.74 -4.42 -4.47
CA LEU A 22 -9.31 -4.12 -4.57
C LEU A 22 -8.48 -4.87 -3.51
N MET A 23 -9.08 -5.69 -2.66
CA MET A 23 -8.39 -6.39 -1.57
C MET A 23 -8.16 -7.86 -1.92
N SER A 24 -7.10 -8.44 -1.36
CA SER A 24 -6.85 -9.89 -1.38
C SER A 24 -6.56 -10.36 0.05
N SER A 25 -6.94 -11.59 0.37
CA SER A 25 -6.55 -12.27 1.62
C SER A 25 -5.06 -12.60 1.68
N ASP A 26 -4.35 -12.53 0.55
CA ASP A 26 -2.92 -12.89 0.45
C ASP A 26 -1.98 -11.83 1.02
N VAL A 27 -2.49 -10.61 1.20
CA VAL A 27 -1.72 -9.45 1.65
C VAL A 27 -2.49 -8.64 2.68
N GLN A 28 -1.76 -8.03 3.60
CA GLN A 28 -2.38 -7.15 4.59
C GLN A 28 -2.50 -5.75 3.98
N THR A 29 -3.62 -5.54 3.30
CA THR A 29 -4.01 -4.27 2.66
C THR A 29 -5.46 -3.94 2.96
N VAL A 30 -5.80 -2.65 3.03
CA VAL A 30 -7.18 -2.18 3.07
C VAL A 30 -7.35 -1.03 2.09
N TRP A 31 -8.52 -0.96 1.46
CA TRP A 31 -8.88 0.12 0.54
C TRP A 31 -10.19 0.76 0.96
N ILE A 32 -10.22 2.08 1.04
CA ILE A 32 -11.40 2.86 1.35
C ILE A 32 -11.56 4.01 0.36
N GLU A 33 -12.76 4.15 -0.19
CA GLU A 33 -13.14 5.28 -1.02
C GLU A 33 -13.89 6.31 -0.17
N LEU A 34 -13.46 7.56 -0.28
CA LEU A 34 -14.11 8.73 0.31
C LEU A 34 -14.69 9.57 -0.84
N THR A 35 -16.02 9.54 -0.99
CA THR A 35 -16.75 10.32 -2.00
C THR A 35 -17.08 11.71 -1.44
N LEU A 36 -16.32 12.72 -1.83
CA LEU A 36 -16.58 14.12 -1.50
C LEU A 36 -17.49 14.75 -2.58
N PRO A 37 -18.12 15.91 -2.32
CA PRO A 37 -19.12 16.48 -3.22
C PRO A 37 -18.68 16.68 -4.68
N THR A 38 -17.39 16.91 -4.90
CA THR A 38 -16.83 17.18 -6.24
C THR A 38 -15.83 16.13 -6.71
N TYR A 39 -15.43 15.19 -5.86
CA TYR A 39 -14.46 14.15 -6.20
C TYR A 39 -14.45 13.00 -5.20
N SER A 40 -14.07 11.81 -5.66
CA SER A 40 -13.65 10.74 -4.76
C SER A 40 -12.13 10.74 -4.55
N VAL A 41 -11.70 10.28 -3.37
CA VAL A 41 -10.32 9.89 -3.08
C VAL A 41 -10.33 8.44 -2.65
N LEU A 42 -9.43 7.64 -3.23
CA LEU A 42 -9.21 6.26 -2.85
C LEU A 42 -7.96 6.17 -1.98
N VAL A 43 -8.09 5.61 -0.78
CA VAL A 43 -7.00 5.48 0.19
C VAL A 43 -6.69 4.01 0.42
N GLY A 44 -5.45 3.62 0.13
CA GLY A 44 -4.90 2.31 0.40
C GLY A 44 -4.04 2.34 1.67
N GLY A 45 -4.33 1.45 2.62
CA GLY A 45 -3.49 1.17 3.78
C GLY A 45 -2.71 -0.12 3.57
N VAL A 46 -1.40 -0.10 3.81
CA VAL A 46 -0.50 -1.26 3.65
C VAL A 46 0.23 -1.55 4.95
N TYR A 47 0.34 -2.82 5.30
CA TYR A 47 1.28 -3.29 6.31
C TYR A 47 1.90 -4.59 5.81
N ARG A 48 3.20 -4.61 5.57
CA ARG A 48 3.88 -5.75 4.96
C ARG A 48 4.92 -6.32 5.89
N GLU A 49 4.76 -7.59 6.26
CA GLU A 49 5.78 -8.38 6.93
C GLU A 49 6.55 -9.22 5.92
N TRP A 50 7.87 -9.31 6.11
CA TRP A 50 8.78 -10.06 5.24
C TRP A 50 8.82 -11.54 5.66
N ASN A 51 8.95 -11.82 6.96
CA ASN A 51 9.15 -13.17 7.46
C ASN A 51 7.88 -13.86 7.99
N SER A 52 6.68 -13.40 7.62
CA SER A 52 5.46 -14.11 8.00
C SER A 52 5.22 -15.28 7.05
N SER A 53 6.02 -16.33 7.21
CA SER A 53 5.60 -17.67 6.84
C SER A 53 4.45 -18.05 7.76
N GLU A 54 3.26 -17.50 7.47
CA GLU A 54 2.02 -18.00 8.04
C GLU A 54 1.92 -19.48 7.65
N PRO A 55 1.70 -20.40 8.62
CA PRO A 55 1.53 -21.80 8.32
C PRO A 55 0.43 -22.01 7.27
N GLY A 56 0.81 -22.47 6.07
CA GLY A 56 -0.10 -22.69 4.94
C GLY A 56 -0.06 -21.65 3.82
N SER A 57 0.70 -20.56 3.95
CA SER A 57 0.90 -19.60 2.85
C SER A 57 1.91 -20.15 1.85
N VAL A 58 1.46 -20.37 0.61
CA VAL A 58 2.30 -20.86 -0.51
C VAL A 58 3.03 -19.71 -1.22
N LEU A 59 2.62 -18.46 -0.97
CA LEU A 59 3.13 -17.28 -1.65
C LEU A 59 4.46 -16.81 -1.06
N THR A 60 5.40 -16.50 -1.94
CA THR A 60 6.67 -15.90 -1.57
C THR A 60 6.49 -14.42 -1.22
N GLU A 61 7.51 -13.82 -0.58
CA GLU A 61 7.54 -12.38 -0.34
C GLU A 61 7.39 -11.58 -1.64
N ARG A 62 7.89 -12.12 -2.76
CA ARG A 62 7.78 -11.49 -4.08
C ARG A 62 6.34 -11.53 -4.58
N ASP A 63 5.67 -12.67 -4.50
CA ASP A 63 4.28 -12.79 -4.98
C ASP A 63 3.36 -11.83 -4.19
N ARG A 64 3.59 -11.69 -2.88
CA ARG A 64 2.86 -10.71 -2.06
C ARG A 64 3.13 -9.27 -2.48
N LEU A 65 4.36 -8.94 -2.89
CA LEU A 65 4.65 -7.61 -3.44
C LEU A 65 3.92 -7.39 -4.76
N ASP A 66 3.93 -8.39 -5.64
CA ASP A 66 3.28 -8.30 -6.95
C ASP A 66 1.76 -8.10 -6.78
N VAL A 67 1.12 -8.78 -5.82
CA VAL A 67 -0.30 -8.54 -5.46
C VAL A 67 -0.53 -7.08 -5.04
N ILE A 68 0.34 -6.50 -4.20
CA ILE A 68 0.20 -5.10 -3.77
C ILE A 68 0.34 -4.15 -4.98
N LEU A 69 1.25 -4.43 -5.90
CA LEU A 69 1.45 -3.63 -7.11
C LEU A 69 0.24 -3.72 -8.06
N ASP A 70 -0.36 -4.89 -8.20
CA ASP A 70 -1.57 -5.08 -9.00
C ASP A 70 -2.79 -4.36 -8.38
N GLN A 71 -2.90 -4.34 -7.05
CA GLN A 71 -3.90 -3.53 -6.36
C GLN A 71 -3.69 -2.03 -6.62
N ALA A 72 -2.44 -1.55 -6.60
CA ALA A 72 -2.12 -0.15 -6.89
C ALA A 72 -2.47 0.23 -8.33
N LYS A 73 -2.18 -0.63 -9.31
CA LYS A 73 -2.57 -0.44 -10.72
C LYS A 73 -4.10 -0.42 -10.89
N SER A 74 -4.80 -1.33 -10.21
CA SER A 74 -6.27 -1.39 -10.25
C SER A 74 -6.92 -0.15 -9.61
N ALA A 75 -6.36 0.32 -8.49
CA ALA A 75 -6.81 1.52 -7.79
C ALA A 75 -6.66 2.78 -8.67
N THR A 76 -5.51 2.94 -9.33
CA THR A 76 -5.21 4.10 -10.19
C THR A 76 -5.93 4.04 -11.54
N GLY A 77 -6.24 2.84 -12.04
CA GLY A 77 -7.12 2.65 -13.19
C GLY A 77 -8.59 3.03 -12.92
N THR A 78 -9.05 2.96 -11.67
CA THR A 78 -10.44 3.28 -11.30
C THR A 78 -10.62 4.66 -10.68
N SER A 79 -9.55 5.29 -10.17
CA SER A 79 -9.59 6.62 -9.55
C SER A 79 -8.39 7.48 -9.96
N LYS A 80 -8.65 8.75 -10.27
CA LYS A 80 -7.60 9.76 -10.52
C LYS A 80 -6.90 10.24 -9.24
N ARG A 81 -7.48 9.98 -8.06
CA ARG A 81 -6.98 10.47 -6.77
C ARG A 81 -6.78 9.28 -5.87
N VAL A 82 -5.55 8.80 -5.81
CA VAL A 82 -5.16 7.64 -5.03
C VAL A 82 -4.06 8.04 -4.06
N LEU A 83 -4.21 7.63 -2.80
CA LEU A 83 -3.19 7.73 -1.77
C LEU A 83 -2.91 6.33 -1.24
N ILE A 84 -1.66 5.89 -1.27
CA ILE A 84 -1.24 4.66 -0.61
C ILE A 84 -0.32 5.04 0.56
N ILE A 85 -0.66 4.57 1.75
CA ILE A 85 0.10 4.81 2.97
C ILE A 85 0.29 3.50 3.73
N GLY A 86 1.40 3.38 4.43
CA GLY A 86 1.66 2.17 5.19
C GLY A 86 3.12 1.88 5.40
N ASP A 87 3.37 0.74 6.03
CA ASP A 87 4.69 0.21 6.24
C ASP A 87 4.96 -0.93 5.24
N PHE A 88 5.80 -0.65 4.25
CA PHE A 88 6.28 -1.65 3.30
C PHE A 88 7.49 -2.43 3.83
N ASN A 89 8.03 -2.02 5.00
CA ASN A 89 9.26 -2.54 5.59
C ASN A 89 10.46 -2.49 4.61
N LEU A 90 10.50 -1.43 3.80
CA LEU A 90 11.56 -1.11 2.85
C LEU A 90 12.04 0.32 3.06
N ASP A 91 13.36 0.50 3.13
CA ASP A 91 13.96 1.81 3.28
C ASP A 91 14.14 2.46 1.91
N THR A 92 13.22 3.37 1.57
CA THR A 92 13.22 4.08 0.27
C THR A 92 14.41 4.99 0.08
N LEU A 93 15.22 5.26 1.11
CA LEU A 93 16.46 6.04 0.97
C LEU A 93 17.66 5.18 0.54
N ARG A 94 17.53 3.84 0.56
CA ARG A 94 18.63 2.89 0.31
C ARG A 94 18.69 2.33 -1.11
N HIS A 95 18.05 2.97 -2.10
CA HIS A 95 18.08 2.53 -3.52
C HIS A 95 19.50 2.30 -4.07
N ASN A 96 20.45 3.15 -3.67
CA ASN A 96 21.84 3.10 -4.14
C ASN A 96 22.77 2.29 -3.24
N ASP A 97 22.27 1.77 -2.11
CA ASP A 97 23.08 1.01 -1.16
C ASP A 97 23.15 -0.47 -1.56
N ARG A 98 24.28 -0.87 -2.15
CA ARG A 98 24.52 -2.26 -2.57
C ARG A 98 24.57 -3.27 -1.43
N SER A 99 24.78 -2.82 -0.18
CA SER A 99 24.76 -3.68 1.01
C SER A 99 23.35 -3.94 1.54
N TYR A 100 22.34 -3.22 1.03
CA TYR A 100 20.97 -3.41 1.48
C TYR A 100 20.40 -4.71 0.93
N SER A 101 20.23 -5.71 1.80
CA SER A 101 19.76 -7.06 1.44
C SER A 101 18.41 -7.08 0.72
N ARG A 102 17.53 -6.10 0.99
CA ARG A 102 16.21 -5.97 0.35
C ARG A 102 16.19 -4.99 -0.83
N ARG A 103 17.35 -4.58 -1.35
CA ARG A 103 17.45 -3.62 -2.46
C ARG A 103 16.68 -4.06 -3.71
N SER A 104 16.69 -5.36 -4.04
CA SER A 104 15.95 -5.89 -5.18
C SER A 104 14.45 -5.64 -5.07
N PHE A 105 13.88 -5.89 -3.89
CA PHE A 105 12.47 -5.62 -3.64
C PHE A 105 12.13 -4.13 -3.60
N LEU A 106 13.03 -3.31 -3.07
CA LEU A 106 12.87 -1.86 -3.11
C LEU A 106 12.82 -1.36 -4.56
N GLN A 107 13.64 -1.93 -5.45
CA GLN A 107 13.61 -1.62 -6.88
C GLN A 107 12.26 -2.02 -7.50
N ILE A 108 11.80 -3.27 -7.26
CA ILE A 108 10.51 -3.76 -7.75
C ILE A 108 9.36 -2.87 -7.27
N LEU A 109 9.33 -2.52 -5.98
CA LEU A 109 8.31 -1.63 -5.43
C LEU A 109 8.34 -0.28 -6.14
N SER A 110 9.52 0.32 -6.31
CA SER A 110 9.62 1.64 -6.94
C SER A 110 9.21 1.64 -8.40
N ASP A 111 9.60 0.62 -9.16
CA ASP A 111 9.24 0.55 -10.58
C ASP A 111 7.74 0.28 -10.71
N GLY A 112 7.20 -0.65 -9.92
CA GLY A 112 5.77 -0.97 -9.94
C GLY A 112 4.87 0.19 -9.52
N MET A 113 5.28 1.00 -8.53
CA MET A 113 4.53 2.20 -8.13
C MET A 113 4.56 3.27 -9.22
N LYS A 114 5.71 3.47 -9.89
CA LYS A 114 5.80 4.37 -11.04
C LYS A 114 4.95 3.90 -12.22
N ASP A 115 4.95 2.61 -12.50
CA ASP A 115 4.08 2.01 -13.53
C ASP A 115 2.59 2.22 -13.21
N ALA A 116 2.22 2.26 -11.93
CA ALA A 116 0.89 2.64 -11.46
C ALA A 116 0.65 4.16 -11.46
N SER A 117 1.56 4.98 -12.02
CA SER A 117 1.50 6.44 -11.99
C SER A 117 1.45 7.03 -10.58
N LEU A 118 2.18 6.42 -9.64
CA LEU A 118 2.32 6.89 -8.26
C LEU A 118 3.77 7.32 -7.99
N ASP A 119 3.90 8.46 -7.32
CA ASP A 119 5.16 8.99 -6.84
C ASP A 119 5.29 8.84 -5.32
N TYR A 120 6.50 8.59 -4.85
CA TYR A 120 6.77 8.59 -3.41
C TYR A 120 6.76 10.01 -2.85
N ALA A 121 5.94 10.23 -1.83
CA ALA A 121 6.18 11.33 -0.91
C ALA A 121 7.36 10.97 0.00
N THR A 122 8.53 11.57 -0.25
CA THR A 122 9.73 11.31 0.55
C THR A 122 9.51 11.73 2.00
N THR A 123 9.68 10.79 2.93
CA THR A 123 9.68 11.05 4.38
C THR A 123 11.08 10.79 4.95
N LYS A 124 11.41 11.46 6.06
CA LYS A 124 12.51 11.01 6.92
C LYS A 124 12.04 9.77 7.68
N ALA A 125 12.97 9.04 8.29
CA ALA A 125 12.64 7.96 9.21
C ALA A 125 11.56 8.42 10.20
N THR A 126 10.39 7.80 10.12
CA THR A 126 9.22 8.08 10.97
C THR A 126 9.24 7.26 12.26
N TRP A 127 10.12 6.26 12.32
CA TRP A 127 10.36 5.40 13.48
C TRP A 127 11.86 5.07 13.59
N LYS A 128 12.35 4.92 14.83
CA LYS A 128 13.67 4.37 15.12
C LYS A 128 13.48 2.93 15.61
N SER A 129 13.79 1.94 14.77
CA SER A 129 13.90 0.55 15.23
C SER A 129 15.20 0.40 16.02
N TYR A 130 15.11 -0.20 17.20
CA TYR A 130 16.27 -0.58 18.03
C TYR A 130 16.92 -1.86 17.48
#